data_AF-A0A1W6YL71-F1
#
_entry.id   AF-A0A1W6YL71-F1
#
_cell.length_a   1.000
_cell.length_b   1.000
_cell.length_c   1.000
_cell.angle_alpha   90.00
_cell.angle_beta   90.00
_cell.angle_gamma   90.00
#
_symmetry.space_group_name_H-M   'P 1'
#
loop_
_entity.id
_entity.type
_entity.pdbx_description
1 polymer ?
#
loop_
_entity_poly.entity_id
_entity_poly.type
_entity_poly.pdbx_seq_one_letter_code
_entity_poly.pdbx_strand_id
1 'polypeptide(L)'
;MQAPNRNNPPAVAIVGFGEVGPIFAQALSEQGCRVAIYDIKLENPATREVIATRAKNSGARVAASLADCLADAELVFSAVTASQAGAVAASAAPLMKPGQVFIDLNSVSPKVKQQNSALIRQHGADYVESAVMAPVPPQGMRVPMLLGGPSARAISTRLNGLGMRTEAVADDIGLASAIKLCRSIMIKGMEAMCVQSMLAARHFGVDDRVLASMAASFPSVGWDDGYEAYLIGRVSEHGQRRSEEMREAAAMLTEIGMNPELATAIADIQEALARKGASLHAELDAKGRLPRWRELLAGPDAG
;
A
#
# COMPACT_ATOMS: atom_id res chain seq x y z
N MET A 1 16.30 28.79 23.29
CA MET A 1 15.78 28.18 22.04
C MET A 1 14.34 28.61 21.89
N GLN A 2 14.01 29.39 20.86
CA GLN A 2 12.63 29.76 20.57
C GLN A 2 11.87 28.49 20.12
N ALA A 3 10.68 28.28 20.68
CA ALA A 3 9.77 27.22 20.22
C ALA A 3 9.45 27.45 18.73
N PRO A 4 9.39 26.40 17.90
CA PRO A 4 9.04 26.56 16.49
C PRO A 4 7.65 27.19 16.37
N ASN A 5 7.59 28.25 15.57
CA ASN A 5 6.42 29.09 15.37
C ASN A 5 5.28 28.24 14.77
N ARG A 6 4.19 28.04 15.54
CA ARG A 6 3.08 27.11 15.22
C ARG A 6 2.12 27.60 14.10
N ASN A 7 2.46 28.67 13.38
CA ASN A 7 1.52 29.39 12.51
C ASN A 7 1.78 29.26 11.00
N ASN A 8 2.71 28.41 10.54
CA ASN A 8 2.89 28.18 9.10
C ASN A 8 2.78 26.68 8.77
N PRO A 9 1.98 26.27 7.77
CA PRO A 9 1.93 24.89 7.32
C PRO A 9 3.31 24.40 6.88
N PRO A 10 3.66 23.13 7.15
CA PRO A 10 4.99 22.62 6.88
C PRO A 10 5.29 22.54 5.38
N ALA A 11 6.57 22.59 5.04
CA ALA A 11 7.03 22.21 3.72
C ALA A 11 7.07 20.69 3.57
N VAL A 12 6.51 20.18 2.49
CA VAL A 12 6.39 18.75 2.22
C VAL A 12 7.08 18.40 0.91
N ALA A 13 7.87 17.35 0.92
CA ALA A 13 8.35 16.67 -0.29
C ALA A 13 7.60 15.35 -0.49
N ILE A 14 7.23 15.03 -1.72
CA ILE A 14 6.73 13.71 -2.10
C ILE A 14 7.64 13.13 -3.18
N VAL A 15 8.30 12.01 -2.85
CA VAL A 15 9.18 11.27 -3.75
C VAL A 15 8.44 10.03 -4.24
N GLY A 16 8.21 9.96 -5.54
CA GLY A 16 7.28 9.03 -6.17
C GLY A 16 5.91 9.69 -6.38
N PHE A 17 5.51 9.84 -7.64
CA PHE A 17 4.33 10.60 -8.04
C PHE A 17 3.41 9.80 -8.96
N GLY A 18 3.22 8.52 -8.59
CA GLY A 18 2.30 7.58 -9.22
C GLY A 18 0.84 7.88 -8.88
N GLU A 19 0.14 6.91 -8.26
CA GLU A 19 -1.27 7.06 -7.86
C GLU A 19 -1.42 7.81 -6.53
N VAL A 20 -0.61 7.46 -5.53
CA VAL A 20 -0.68 8.03 -4.17
C VAL A 20 -0.23 9.49 -4.14
N GLY A 21 0.86 9.81 -4.84
CA GLY A 21 1.50 11.13 -4.80
C GLY A 21 0.54 12.30 -5.09
N PRO A 22 -0.19 12.31 -6.22
CA PRO A 22 -1.14 13.38 -6.53
C PRO A 22 -2.25 13.56 -5.49
N ILE A 23 -2.76 12.45 -4.94
CA ILE A 23 -3.83 12.48 -3.93
C ILE A 23 -3.33 13.15 -2.63
N PHE A 24 -2.12 12.80 -2.21
CA PHE A 24 -1.50 13.37 -1.01
C PHE A 24 -1.10 14.82 -1.25
N ALA A 25 -0.52 15.13 -2.43
CA ALA A 25 -0.15 16.49 -2.81
C ALA A 25 -1.34 17.44 -2.80
N GLN A 26 -2.47 17.03 -3.40
CA GLN A 26 -3.67 17.84 -3.45
C GLN A 26 -4.18 18.13 -2.05
N ALA A 27 -4.41 17.09 -1.26
CA ALA A 27 -4.99 17.23 0.07
C ALA A 27 -4.07 18.04 1.02
N LEU A 28 -2.74 17.86 0.94
CA LEU A 28 -1.79 18.64 1.74
C LEU A 28 -1.69 20.09 1.27
N SER A 29 -1.78 20.36 -0.03
CA SER A 29 -1.84 21.73 -0.57
C SER A 29 -3.12 22.44 -0.12
N GLU A 30 -4.25 21.74 -0.05
CA GLU A 30 -5.52 22.24 0.49
C GLU A 30 -5.44 22.55 2.00
N GLN A 31 -4.53 21.90 2.74
CA GLN A 31 -4.18 22.27 4.13
C GLN A 31 -3.18 23.43 4.23
N GLY A 32 -2.81 24.04 3.10
CA GLY A 32 -1.86 25.16 3.02
C GLY A 32 -0.39 24.76 3.03
N CYS A 33 -0.05 23.47 3.00
CA CYS A 33 1.35 23.02 2.93
C CYS A 33 2.00 23.46 1.60
N ARG A 34 3.29 23.80 1.65
CA ARG A 34 4.09 23.97 0.43
C ARG A 34 4.57 22.60 -0.04
N VAL A 35 3.99 22.08 -1.11
CA VAL A 35 4.31 20.73 -1.62
C VAL A 35 5.27 20.81 -2.81
N ALA A 36 6.40 20.12 -2.71
CA ALA A 36 7.31 19.83 -3.82
C ALA A 36 7.29 18.33 -4.14
N ILE A 37 7.45 17.98 -5.41
CA ILE A 37 7.39 16.59 -5.86
C ILE A 37 8.59 16.26 -6.74
N TYR A 38 9.00 15.00 -6.69
CA TYR A 38 9.96 14.43 -7.63
C TYR A 38 9.62 12.97 -7.92
N ASP A 39 9.72 12.58 -9.18
CA ASP A 39 9.57 11.22 -9.67
C ASP A 39 10.62 11.00 -10.76
N ILE A 40 11.31 9.86 -10.75
CA ILE A 40 12.30 9.50 -11.77
C ILE A 40 11.72 9.49 -13.19
N LYS A 41 10.39 9.32 -13.33
CA LYS A 41 9.67 9.44 -14.60
C LYS A 41 9.67 10.86 -15.18
N LEU A 42 10.06 11.87 -14.42
CA LEU A 42 10.32 13.22 -14.95
C LEU A 42 11.58 13.25 -15.84
N GLU A 43 12.49 12.31 -15.68
CA GLU A 43 13.72 12.23 -16.47
C GLU A 43 13.47 11.68 -17.87
N ASN A 44 12.41 10.89 -18.03
CA ASN A 44 12.00 10.34 -19.32
C ASN A 44 11.00 11.28 -20.04
N PRO A 45 11.33 11.80 -21.25
CA PRO A 45 10.44 12.66 -22.02
C PRO A 45 9.04 12.08 -22.26
N ALA A 46 8.91 10.75 -22.40
CA ALA A 46 7.64 10.08 -22.66
C ALA A 46 6.67 10.11 -21.47
N THR A 47 7.19 10.25 -20.24
CA THR A 47 6.37 10.24 -19.02
C THR A 47 6.37 11.58 -18.28
N ARG A 48 7.28 12.49 -18.62
CA ARG A 48 7.46 13.80 -17.96
C ARG A 48 6.17 14.61 -17.92
N GLU A 49 5.49 14.78 -19.06
CA GLU A 49 4.31 15.64 -19.16
C GLU A 49 3.15 15.12 -18.30
N VAL A 50 2.99 13.80 -18.21
CA VAL A 50 1.96 13.16 -17.38
C VAL A 50 2.18 13.49 -15.91
N ILE A 51 3.41 13.39 -15.42
CA ILE A 51 3.75 13.70 -14.03
C ILE A 51 3.61 15.20 -13.77
N ALA A 52 4.11 16.05 -14.67
CA ALA A 52 4.02 17.50 -14.54
C ALA A 52 2.56 17.99 -14.49
N THR A 53 1.69 17.44 -15.35
CA THR A 53 0.26 17.74 -15.35
C THR A 53 -0.40 17.32 -14.02
N ARG A 54 -0.10 16.13 -13.51
CA ARG A 54 -0.60 15.68 -12.20
C ARG A 54 -0.15 16.60 -11.07
N ALA A 55 1.10 17.05 -11.09
CA ALA A 55 1.65 17.92 -10.06
C ALA A 55 0.94 19.29 -10.09
N LYS A 56 0.79 19.87 -11.28
CA LYS A 56 0.03 21.11 -11.46
C LYS A 56 -1.40 21.00 -10.96
N ASN A 57 -2.12 19.93 -11.31
CA ASN A 57 -3.51 19.73 -10.92
C ASN A 57 -3.68 19.49 -9.40
N SER A 58 -2.62 19.05 -8.72
CA SER A 58 -2.61 18.82 -7.27
C SER A 58 -2.02 20.00 -6.47
N GLY A 59 -1.73 21.13 -7.11
CA GLY A 59 -1.18 22.31 -6.45
C GLY A 59 0.30 22.18 -6.04
N ALA A 60 1.00 21.14 -6.53
CA ALA A 60 2.38 20.86 -6.18
C ALA A 60 3.39 21.45 -7.18
N ARG A 61 4.54 21.86 -6.65
CA ARG A 61 5.70 22.28 -7.44
C ARG A 61 6.49 21.06 -7.91
N VAL A 62 6.72 20.95 -9.22
CA VAL A 62 7.68 19.99 -9.78
C VAL A 62 9.09 20.44 -9.45
N ALA A 63 9.85 19.62 -8.72
CA ALA A 63 11.26 19.90 -8.44
C ALA A 63 12.16 19.55 -9.63
N ALA A 64 13.25 20.30 -9.81
CA ALA A 64 14.23 20.08 -10.88
C ALA A 64 15.12 18.85 -10.65
N SER A 65 15.23 18.40 -9.40
CA SER A 65 15.99 17.21 -8.99
C SER A 65 15.48 16.70 -7.64
N LEU A 66 15.92 15.51 -7.23
CA LEU A 66 15.69 15.03 -5.87
C LEU A 66 16.22 16.02 -4.82
N ALA A 67 17.41 16.60 -5.03
CA ALA A 67 18.00 17.56 -4.10
C ALA A 67 17.13 18.83 -3.94
N ASP A 68 16.59 19.37 -5.04
CA ASP A 68 15.64 20.50 -5.01
C ASP A 68 14.33 20.14 -4.30
N CYS A 69 13.84 18.91 -4.50
CA CYS A 69 12.63 18.43 -3.82
C CYS A 69 12.82 18.40 -2.30
N LEU A 70 13.99 17.95 -1.84
CA LEU A 70 14.29 17.77 -0.43
C LEU A 70 14.80 19.04 0.27
N ALA A 71 15.26 20.05 -0.46
CA ALA A 71 16.05 21.16 0.08
C ALA A 71 15.42 21.88 1.29
N ASP A 72 14.12 22.14 1.23
CA ASP A 72 13.34 22.91 2.21
C ASP A 72 12.26 22.09 2.93
N ALA A 73 12.15 20.80 2.64
CA ALA A 73 11.07 19.96 3.17
C ALA A 73 11.29 19.66 4.66
N GLU A 74 10.23 19.64 5.45
CA GLU A 74 10.28 19.14 6.83
C GLU A 74 9.79 17.69 6.91
N LEU A 75 8.82 17.36 6.06
CA LEU A 75 8.25 16.02 5.92
C LEU A 75 8.49 15.53 4.51
N VAL A 76 9.11 14.35 4.37
CA VAL A 76 9.44 13.73 3.09
C VAL A 76 8.67 12.42 2.99
N PHE A 77 7.65 12.37 2.15
CA PHE A 77 6.90 11.14 1.89
C PHE A 77 7.56 10.37 0.75
N SER A 78 7.94 9.11 0.99
CA SER A 78 8.38 8.19 -0.05
C SER A 78 7.25 7.23 -0.41
N ALA A 79 6.73 7.36 -1.63
CA ALA A 79 5.64 6.56 -2.18
C ALA A 79 6.01 6.07 -3.60
N VAL A 80 7.02 5.22 -3.65
CA VAL A 80 7.51 4.54 -4.86
C VAL A 80 7.12 3.07 -4.87
N THR A 81 7.52 2.34 -5.92
CA THR A 81 7.34 0.88 -5.96
C THR A 81 8.23 0.21 -4.91
N ALA A 82 7.82 -0.97 -4.43
CA ALA A 82 8.59 -1.77 -3.47
C ALA A 82 10.07 -1.95 -3.90
N SER A 83 10.29 -2.23 -5.19
CA SER A 83 11.63 -2.39 -5.78
C SER A 83 12.50 -1.13 -5.78
N GLN A 84 11.90 0.06 -5.64
CA GLN A 84 12.61 1.34 -5.64
C GLN A 84 12.81 1.93 -4.23
N ALA A 85 12.19 1.36 -3.20
CA ALA A 85 12.23 1.90 -1.84
C ALA A 85 13.67 2.08 -1.32
N GLY A 86 14.52 1.07 -1.49
CA GLY A 86 15.93 1.13 -1.10
C GLY A 86 16.74 2.14 -1.91
N ALA A 87 16.53 2.18 -3.23
CA ALA A 87 17.22 3.12 -4.11
C ALA A 87 16.89 4.58 -3.78
N VAL A 88 15.62 4.87 -3.48
CA VAL A 88 15.18 6.20 -3.06
C VAL A 88 15.76 6.57 -1.70
N ALA A 89 15.73 5.66 -0.71
CA ALA A 89 16.35 5.92 0.59
C ALA A 89 17.85 6.22 0.46
N ALA A 90 18.58 5.46 -0.38
CA ALA A 90 19.99 5.68 -0.63
C ALA A 90 20.30 7.00 -1.34
N SER A 91 19.45 7.39 -2.29
CA SER A 91 19.61 8.66 -3.02
C SER A 91 19.22 9.86 -2.18
N ALA A 92 18.23 9.73 -1.30
CA ALA A 92 17.75 10.79 -0.42
C ALA A 92 18.69 11.00 0.78
N ALA A 93 19.21 9.93 1.38
CA ALA A 93 20.04 9.98 2.59
C ALA A 93 21.12 11.08 2.61
N PRO A 94 22.03 11.17 1.63
CA PRO A 94 23.09 12.20 1.65
C PRO A 94 22.59 13.63 1.39
N LEU A 95 21.35 13.79 0.93
CA LEU A 95 20.73 15.09 0.64
C LEU A 95 19.89 15.61 1.82
N MET A 96 19.54 14.73 2.75
CA MET A 96 18.71 15.08 3.89
C MET A 96 19.51 15.72 5.01
N LYS A 97 18.82 16.52 5.82
CA LYS A 97 19.39 17.35 6.89
C LYS A 97 18.73 17.04 8.23
N PRO A 98 19.41 17.33 9.36
CA PRO A 98 18.79 17.28 10.68
C PRO A 98 17.50 18.10 10.75
N GLY A 99 16.48 17.53 11.39
CA GLY A 99 15.14 18.14 11.51
C GLY A 99 14.16 17.74 10.40
N GLN A 100 14.64 17.10 9.32
CA GLN A 100 13.76 16.48 8.31
C GLN A 100 13.35 15.08 8.73
N VAL A 101 12.15 14.66 8.32
CA VAL A 101 11.63 13.31 8.57
C VAL A 101 11.32 12.60 7.26
N PHE A 102 11.96 11.47 7.03
CA PHE A 102 11.64 10.55 5.94
C PHE A 102 10.52 9.59 6.38
N ILE A 103 9.35 9.73 5.77
CA ILE A 103 8.17 8.91 6.03
C ILE A 103 8.06 7.90 4.89
N ASP A 104 8.40 6.65 5.17
CA ASP A 104 8.47 5.58 4.17
C ASP A 104 7.13 4.84 4.07
N LEU A 105 6.35 5.12 3.02
CA LEU A 105 5.03 4.51 2.76
C LEU A 105 5.13 3.24 1.92
N ASN A 106 6.33 2.88 1.47
CA ASN A 106 6.53 1.79 0.53
C ASN A 106 6.16 0.45 1.15
N SER A 107 5.50 -0.42 0.40
CA SER A 107 5.17 -1.76 0.88
C SER A 107 6.40 -2.64 0.70
N VAL A 108 7.23 -2.72 1.74
CA VAL A 108 8.46 -3.53 1.77
C VAL A 108 8.57 -4.24 3.11
N SER A 109 9.45 -5.24 3.17
CA SER A 109 9.65 -6.03 4.38
C SER A 109 10.20 -5.20 5.56
N PRO A 110 10.01 -5.67 6.81
CA PRO A 110 10.61 -5.04 7.99
C PRO A 110 12.11 -4.84 7.87
N LYS A 111 12.84 -5.80 7.28
CA LYS A 111 14.30 -5.70 7.11
C LYS A 111 14.70 -4.57 6.17
N VAL A 112 13.98 -4.39 5.06
CA VAL A 112 14.22 -3.27 4.13
C VAL A 112 13.94 -1.93 4.82
N LYS A 113 12.86 -1.82 5.61
CA LYS A 113 12.58 -0.60 6.40
C LYS A 113 13.71 -0.29 7.38
N GLN A 114 14.24 -1.30 8.07
CA GLN A 114 15.35 -1.14 9.01
C GLN A 114 16.64 -0.69 8.31
N GLN A 115 16.95 -1.26 7.13
CA GLN A 115 18.09 -0.85 6.32
C GLN A 115 17.95 0.60 5.84
N ASN A 116 16.78 0.98 5.30
CA ASN A 116 16.48 2.34 4.89
C ASN A 116 16.60 3.31 6.07
N SER A 117 16.05 2.93 7.23
CA SER A 117 16.13 3.73 8.45
C SER A 117 17.57 3.98 8.89
N ALA A 118 18.41 2.94 8.93
CA ALA A 118 19.80 3.07 9.31
C ALA A 118 20.54 4.06 8.38
N LEU A 119 20.30 3.96 7.07
CA LEU A 119 20.93 4.80 6.06
C LEU A 119 20.52 6.28 6.16
N ILE A 120 19.22 6.55 6.32
CA ILE A 120 18.70 7.91 6.51
C ILE A 120 19.23 8.51 7.82
N ARG A 121 19.16 7.75 8.93
CA ARG A 121 19.58 8.21 10.25
C ARG A 121 21.09 8.44 10.36
N GLN A 122 21.90 7.70 9.61
CA GLN A 122 23.35 7.94 9.52
C GLN A 122 23.68 9.35 9.01
N HIS A 123 22.80 9.96 8.21
CA HIS A 123 22.94 11.32 7.69
C HIS A 123 22.22 12.38 8.56
N GLY A 124 21.70 11.99 9.73
CA GLY A 124 21.16 12.89 10.74
C GLY A 124 19.68 13.26 10.58
N ALA A 125 18.99 12.75 9.56
CA ALA A 125 17.55 12.89 9.43
C ALA A 125 16.77 11.80 10.18
N ASP A 126 15.54 12.10 10.56
CA ASP A 126 14.65 11.13 11.19
C ASP A 126 14.02 10.21 10.14
N TYR A 127 13.67 9.00 10.56
CA TYR A 127 12.97 8.02 9.73
C TYR A 127 11.77 7.46 10.48
N VAL A 128 10.63 7.44 9.81
CA VAL A 128 9.38 6.83 10.28
C VAL A 128 8.90 5.87 9.21
N GLU A 129 8.74 4.58 9.56
CA GLU A 129 8.02 3.68 8.66
C GLU A 129 6.52 3.96 8.72
N SER A 130 5.84 3.80 7.59
CA SER A 130 4.40 3.89 7.49
C SER A 130 3.85 2.67 6.75
N ALA A 131 2.92 1.97 7.40
CA ALA A 131 2.18 0.86 6.81
C ALA A 131 0.77 1.33 6.44
N VAL A 132 0.53 1.53 5.14
CA VAL A 132 -0.80 1.86 4.60
C VAL A 132 -1.70 0.62 4.67
N MET A 133 -2.80 0.71 5.44
CA MET A 133 -3.61 -0.46 5.84
C MET A 133 -4.79 -0.76 4.92
N ALA A 134 -5.09 0.13 3.98
CA ALA A 134 -6.19 0.02 3.03
C ALA A 134 -5.80 0.66 1.69
N PRO A 135 -6.55 0.44 0.59
CA PRO A 135 -6.40 1.23 -0.62
C PRO A 135 -6.51 2.73 -0.33
N VAL A 136 -5.72 3.54 -1.03
CA VAL A 136 -5.69 4.99 -0.81
C VAL A 136 -7.01 5.64 -1.24
N PRO A 137 -7.49 5.48 -2.50
CA PRO A 137 -8.89 5.75 -2.81
C PRO A 137 -9.83 4.79 -2.05
N PRO A 138 -11.01 5.26 -1.57
CA PRO A 138 -11.56 6.61 -1.71
C PRO A 138 -11.17 7.58 -0.57
N GLN A 139 -10.47 7.11 0.47
CA GLN A 139 -10.23 7.91 1.68
C GLN A 139 -9.11 8.96 1.52
N GLY A 140 -8.31 8.83 0.46
CA GLY A 140 -7.21 9.74 0.15
C GLY A 140 -6.19 9.80 1.27
N MET A 141 -5.76 11.00 1.67
CA MET A 141 -4.79 11.17 2.76
C MET A 141 -5.28 10.69 4.14
N ARG A 142 -6.58 10.41 4.28
CA ARG A 142 -7.19 9.83 5.49
C ARG A 142 -7.17 8.30 5.51
N VAL A 143 -6.52 7.67 4.53
CA VAL A 143 -6.24 6.23 4.56
C VAL A 143 -5.56 5.87 5.90
N PRO A 144 -6.02 4.84 6.64
CA PRO A 144 -5.40 4.45 7.89
C PRO A 144 -3.95 4.02 7.66
N MET A 145 -3.05 4.63 8.42
CA MET A 145 -1.62 4.29 8.40
C MET A 145 -1.13 3.98 9.82
N LEU A 146 -0.42 2.87 9.96
CA LEU A 146 0.31 2.55 11.19
C LEU A 146 1.74 3.05 11.06
N LEU A 147 2.23 3.75 12.07
CA LEU A 147 3.59 4.29 12.09
C LEU A 147 4.47 3.53 13.09
N GLY A 148 5.72 3.30 12.70
CA GLY A 148 6.75 2.68 13.53
C GLY A 148 8.03 3.53 13.57
N GLY A 149 8.75 3.43 14.68
CA GLY A 149 10.05 4.08 14.88
C GLY A 149 10.07 5.11 16.01
N PRO A 150 11.27 5.57 16.44
CA PRO A 150 11.41 6.37 17.66
C PRO A 150 10.63 7.69 17.64
N SER A 151 10.48 8.29 16.45
CA SER A 151 9.74 9.55 16.27
C SER A 151 8.26 9.34 15.88
N ALA A 152 7.77 8.08 15.79
CA ALA A 152 6.45 7.77 15.25
C ALA A 152 5.30 8.47 15.99
N ARG A 153 5.35 8.54 17.33
CA ARG A 153 4.30 9.20 18.14
C ARG A 153 4.21 10.70 17.86
N ALA A 154 5.35 11.38 17.83
CA ALA A 154 5.42 12.81 17.56
C ALA A 154 4.97 13.12 16.12
N ILE A 155 5.42 12.32 15.16
CA ILE A 155 5.06 12.47 13.75
C ILE A 155 3.59 12.13 13.51
N SER A 156 3.05 11.09 14.15
CA SER A 156 1.62 10.77 14.08
C SER A 156 0.76 11.95 14.54
N THR A 157 1.11 12.57 15.67
CA THR A 157 0.41 13.77 16.16
C THR A 157 0.46 14.91 15.13
N ARG A 158 1.63 15.15 14.54
CA ARG A 158 1.81 16.19 13.51
C ARG A 158 1.01 15.91 12.24
N LEU A 159 1.04 14.68 11.73
CA LEU A 159 0.30 14.26 10.53
C LEU A 159 -1.22 14.30 10.74
N ASN A 160 -1.70 13.90 11.92
CA ASN A 160 -3.12 14.01 12.27
C ASN A 160 -3.57 15.47 12.36
N GLY A 161 -2.68 16.38 12.79
CA GLY A 161 -2.92 17.83 12.73
C GLY A 161 -3.06 18.38 11.30
N LEU A 162 -2.53 17.67 10.29
CA LEU A 162 -2.72 17.95 8.87
C LEU A 162 -3.93 17.20 8.28
N GLY A 163 -4.78 16.59 9.12
CA GLY A 163 -5.97 15.88 8.68
C GLY A 163 -5.74 14.46 8.18
N MET A 164 -4.54 13.89 8.35
CA MET A 164 -4.29 12.47 8.06
C MET A 164 -4.88 11.56 9.15
N ARG A 165 -4.87 10.24 8.91
CA ARG A 165 -5.29 9.22 9.89
C ARG A 165 -4.14 8.26 10.19
N THR A 166 -3.33 8.64 11.15
CA THR A 166 -2.14 7.87 11.56
C THR A 166 -2.23 7.42 13.01
N GLU A 167 -1.65 6.26 13.28
CA GLU A 167 -1.53 5.69 14.62
C GLU A 167 -0.10 5.18 14.82
N ALA A 168 0.59 5.69 15.85
CA ALA A 168 1.90 5.16 16.23
C ALA A 168 1.73 3.87 17.04
N VAL A 169 2.21 2.75 16.50
CA VAL A 169 2.01 1.41 17.08
C VAL A 169 3.28 0.80 17.67
N ALA A 170 4.44 1.36 17.35
CA ALA A 170 5.73 0.85 17.79
C ALA A 170 6.79 1.96 17.83
N ASP A 171 7.70 1.86 18.80
CA ASP A 171 8.91 2.69 18.85
C ASP A 171 10.04 2.09 17.98
N ASP A 172 9.90 0.82 17.58
CA ASP A 172 10.83 0.10 16.70
C ASP A 172 10.44 0.19 15.22
N ILE A 173 11.44 0.21 14.35
CA ILE A 173 11.26 0.09 12.90
C ILE A 173 11.07 -1.37 12.50
N GLY A 174 10.02 -1.64 11.75
CA GLY A 174 9.68 -2.92 11.14
C GLY A 174 8.35 -3.48 11.64
N LEU A 175 7.88 -3.06 12.83
CA LEU A 175 6.68 -3.62 13.45
C LEU A 175 5.38 -3.15 12.79
N ALA A 176 5.29 -1.91 12.30
CA ALA A 176 4.12 -1.45 11.57
C ALA A 176 3.96 -2.22 10.24
N SER A 177 5.07 -2.41 9.53
CA SER A 177 5.13 -3.23 8.32
C SER A 177 4.79 -4.70 8.62
N ALA A 178 5.31 -5.26 9.71
CA ALA A 178 5.01 -6.64 10.13
C ALA A 178 3.51 -6.82 10.43
N ILE A 179 2.87 -5.89 11.14
CA ILE A 179 1.42 -5.94 11.40
C ILE A 179 0.63 -6.02 10.08
N LYS A 180 0.96 -5.17 9.10
CA LYS A 180 0.31 -5.17 7.78
C LYS A 180 0.52 -6.48 7.01
N LEU A 181 1.75 -6.98 6.97
CA LEU A 181 2.10 -8.17 6.19
C LEU A 181 1.55 -9.45 6.83
N CYS A 182 1.63 -9.60 8.16
CA CYS A 182 1.01 -10.71 8.89
C CYS A 182 -0.51 -10.74 8.69
N ARG A 183 -1.18 -9.58 8.78
CA ARG A 183 -2.62 -9.47 8.46
C ARG A 183 -2.90 -9.85 7.00
N SER A 184 -2.01 -9.47 6.07
CA SER A 184 -2.19 -9.77 4.65
C SER A 184 -2.19 -11.26 4.36
N ILE A 185 -1.32 -12.04 5.02
CA ILE A 185 -1.29 -13.51 4.89
C ILE A 185 -2.68 -14.09 5.18
N MET A 186 -3.32 -13.68 6.29
CA MET A 186 -4.65 -14.16 6.65
C MET A 186 -5.73 -13.74 5.64
N ILE A 187 -5.84 -12.44 5.36
CA ILE A 187 -6.91 -11.92 4.51
C ILE A 187 -6.80 -12.46 3.08
N LYS A 188 -5.60 -12.46 2.51
CA LYS A 188 -5.36 -12.91 1.13
C LYS A 188 -5.35 -14.42 1.01
N GLY A 189 -4.89 -15.12 2.04
CA GLY A 189 -5.01 -16.57 2.13
C GLY A 189 -6.46 -17.02 2.09
N MET A 190 -7.35 -16.40 2.87
CA MET A 190 -8.78 -16.72 2.83
C MET A 190 -9.40 -16.50 1.45
N GLU A 191 -9.03 -15.43 0.76
CA GLU A 191 -9.52 -15.17 -0.60
C GLU A 191 -9.04 -16.21 -1.61
N ALA A 192 -7.74 -16.54 -1.60
CA ALA A 192 -7.19 -17.55 -2.52
C ALA A 192 -7.76 -18.94 -2.23
N MET A 193 -7.88 -19.32 -0.95
CA MET A 193 -8.55 -20.57 -0.55
C MET A 193 -10.01 -20.59 -1.01
N CYS A 194 -10.74 -19.47 -0.89
CA CYS A 194 -12.11 -19.36 -1.37
C CYS A 194 -12.18 -19.53 -2.90
N VAL A 195 -11.35 -18.83 -3.66
CA VAL A 195 -11.28 -18.96 -5.13
C VAL A 195 -11.03 -20.41 -5.52
N GLN A 196 -9.99 -21.03 -4.98
CA GLN A 196 -9.61 -22.40 -5.35
C GLN A 196 -10.67 -23.43 -4.92
N SER A 197 -11.21 -23.31 -3.71
CA SER A 197 -12.25 -24.20 -3.18
C SER A 197 -13.54 -24.09 -4.00
N MET A 198 -14.00 -22.89 -4.32
CA MET A 198 -15.25 -22.69 -5.07
C MET A 198 -15.14 -23.15 -6.52
N LEU A 199 -13.99 -22.94 -7.18
CA LEU A 199 -13.77 -23.46 -8.53
C LEU A 199 -13.72 -25.00 -8.55
N ALA A 200 -13.07 -25.63 -7.56
CA ALA A 200 -13.05 -27.08 -7.42
C ALA A 200 -14.45 -27.64 -7.10
N ALA A 201 -15.17 -27.06 -6.14
CA ALA A 201 -16.50 -27.50 -5.76
C ALA A 201 -17.49 -27.36 -6.92
N ARG A 202 -17.38 -26.28 -7.71
CA ARG A 202 -18.15 -26.08 -8.94
C ARG A 202 -17.84 -27.15 -9.99
N HIS A 203 -16.57 -27.52 -10.18
CA HIS A 203 -16.20 -28.58 -11.12
C HIS A 203 -16.93 -29.91 -10.81
N PHE A 204 -17.11 -30.22 -9.52
CA PHE A 204 -17.86 -31.39 -9.08
C PHE A 204 -19.38 -31.17 -8.91
N GLY A 205 -19.87 -29.93 -9.09
CA GLY A 205 -21.28 -29.58 -8.89
C GLY A 205 -21.74 -29.65 -7.43
N VAL A 206 -20.84 -29.40 -6.47
CA VAL A 206 -21.10 -29.51 -5.02
C VAL A 206 -20.93 -28.22 -4.23
N ASP A 207 -20.73 -27.08 -4.90
CA ASP A 207 -20.46 -25.78 -4.28
C ASP A 207 -21.55 -25.34 -3.29
N ASP A 208 -22.84 -25.53 -3.59
CA ASP A 208 -23.93 -25.23 -2.64
C ASP A 208 -23.84 -26.04 -1.34
N ARG A 209 -23.49 -27.34 -1.45
CA ARG A 209 -23.31 -28.20 -0.26
C ARG A 209 -22.09 -27.79 0.55
N VAL A 210 -21.02 -27.37 -0.11
CA VAL A 210 -19.81 -26.87 0.56
C VAL A 210 -20.12 -25.58 1.31
N LEU A 211 -20.78 -24.60 0.66
CA LEU A 211 -21.17 -23.33 1.28
C LEU A 211 -22.09 -23.55 2.48
N ALA A 212 -23.11 -24.42 2.36
CA ALA A 212 -24.00 -24.75 3.47
C ALA A 212 -23.25 -25.38 4.66
N SER A 213 -22.28 -26.27 4.39
CA SER A 213 -21.44 -26.88 5.42
C SER A 213 -20.55 -25.84 6.14
N MET A 214 -19.97 -24.91 5.38
CA MET A 214 -19.16 -23.81 5.92
C MET A 214 -20.00 -22.84 6.74
N ALA A 215 -21.23 -22.52 6.30
CA ALA A 215 -22.18 -21.71 7.06
C ALA A 215 -22.57 -22.39 8.39
N ALA A 216 -22.81 -23.70 8.38
CA ALA A 216 -23.10 -24.45 9.61
C ALA A 216 -21.92 -24.45 10.59
N SER A 217 -20.69 -24.52 10.08
CA SER A 217 -19.46 -24.52 10.89
C SER A 217 -19.09 -23.13 11.42
N PHE A 218 -19.34 -22.08 10.62
CA PHE A 218 -18.96 -20.69 10.90
C PHE A 218 -20.13 -19.74 10.58
N PRO A 219 -21.20 -19.75 11.39
CA PRO A 219 -22.48 -19.10 11.05
C PRO A 219 -22.40 -17.57 10.95
N SER A 220 -21.40 -16.93 11.55
CA SER A 220 -21.25 -15.47 11.52
C SER A 220 -20.44 -14.93 10.35
N VAL A 221 -19.90 -15.81 9.47
CA VAL A 221 -19.03 -15.39 8.36
C VAL A 221 -19.83 -14.93 7.14
N GLY A 222 -21.07 -15.42 6.96
CA GLY A 222 -21.93 -15.07 5.82
C GLY A 222 -21.70 -15.94 4.57
N TRP A 223 -21.25 -17.18 4.74
CA TRP A 223 -21.14 -18.15 3.63
C TRP A 223 -22.47 -18.47 2.94
N ASP A 224 -23.59 -18.17 3.61
CA ASP A 224 -24.97 -18.27 3.13
C ASP A 224 -25.54 -16.93 2.60
N ASP A 225 -24.78 -15.83 2.67
CA ASP A 225 -25.16 -14.48 2.19
C ASP A 225 -24.18 -13.91 1.13
N GLY A 226 -23.49 -14.81 0.42
CA GLY A 226 -22.64 -14.44 -0.72
C GLY A 226 -21.27 -13.89 -0.34
N TYR A 227 -20.74 -14.25 0.83
CA TYR A 227 -19.37 -13.87 1.22
C TYR A 227 -18.30 -14.47 0.29
N GLU A 228 -18.51 -15.66 -0.25
CA GLU A 228 -17.65 -16.25 -1.27
C GLU A 228 -17.60 -15.39 -2.54
N ALA A 229 -18.76 -14.87 -2.97
CA ALA A 229 -18.84 -13.98 -4.12
C ALA A 229 -18.12 -12.65 -3.86
N TYR A 230 -18.12 -12.17 -2.61
CA TYR A 230 -17.30 -11.02 -2.19
C TYR A 230 -15.81 -11.31 -2.29
N LEU A 231 -15.34 -12.42 -1.72
CA LEU A 231 -13.93 -12.78 -1.75
C LEU A 231 -13.41 -12.99 -3.18
N ILE A 232 -14.18 -13.69 -4.02
CA ILE A 232 -13.85 -13.88 -5.44
C ILE A 232 -13.83 -12.53 -6.16
N GLY A 233 -14.86 -11.69 -5.97
CA GLY A 233 -14.94 -10.36 -6.58
C GLY A 233 -13.74 -9.48 -6.25
N ARG A 234 -13.28 -9.50 -4.99
CA ARG A 234 -12.08 -8.77 -4.55
C ARG A 234 -10.80 -9.22 -5.24
N VAL A 235 -10.68 -10.51 -5.57
CA VAL A 235 -9.52 -11.02 -6.32
C VAL A 235 -9.67 -10.73 -7.80
N SER A 236 -10.87 -10.83 -8.37
CA SER A 236 -11.12 -10.42 -9.75
C SER A 236 -10.79 -8.94 -9.99
N GLU A 237 -11.23 -8.05 -9.09
CA GLU A 237 -11.02 -6.60 -9.20
C GLU A 237 -9.56 -6.16 -9.00
N HIS A 238 -8.89 -6.77 -8.02
CA HIS A 238 -7.60 -6.27 -7.52
C HIS A 238 -6.47 -7.30 -7.51
N GLY A 239 -6.67 -8.49 -8.10
CA GLY A 239 -5.79 -9.65 -7.91
C GLY A 239 -4.32 -9.40 -8.22
N GLN A 240 -4.01 -8.56 -9.22
CA GLN A 240 -2.62 -8.17 -9.52
C GLN A 240 -1.94 -7.49 -8.32
N ARG A 241 -2.53 -6.42 -7.79
CA ARG A 241 -2.03 -5.73 -6.60
C ARG A 241 -1.99 -6.64 -5.38
N ARG A 242 -3.00 -7.51 -5.23
CA ARG A 242 -3.06 -8.44 -4.09
C ARG A 242 -1.94 -9.49 -4.15
N SER A 243 -1.64 -9.99 -5.34
CA SER A 243 -0.51 -10.88 -5.61
C SER A 243 0.81 -10.22 -5.21
N GLU A 244 1.04 -8.97 -5.64
CA GLU A 244 2.23 -8.18 -5.27
C GLU A 244 2.40 -8.07 -3.75
N GLU A 245 1.32 -7.73 -3.02
CA GLU A 245 1.33 -7.68 -1.55
C GLU A 245 1.62 -9.06 -0.90
N MET A 246 1.26 -10.17 -1.54
CA MET A 246 1.63 -11.51 -1.06
C MET A 246 3.06 -11.90 -1.41
N ARG A 247 3.63 -11.40 -2.51
CA ARG A 247 5.07 -11.53 -2.78
C ARG A 247 5.89 -10.79 -1.71
N GLU A 248 5.42 -9.65 -1.23
CA GLU A 248 6.04 -8.94 -0.11
C GLU A 248 5.96 -9.73 1.20
N ALA A 249 4.81 -10.37 1.47
CA ALA A 249 4.68 -11.26 2.62
C ALA A 249 5.60 -12.48 2.53
N ALA A 250 5.76 -13.06 1.33
CA ALA A 250 6.71 -14.14 1.05
C ALA A 250 8.17 -13.70 1.29
N ALA A 251 8.53 -12.48 0.87
CA ALA A 251 9.85 -11.92 1.14
C ALA A 251 10.10 -11.76 2.65
N MET A 252 9.13 -11.23 3.40
CA MET A 252 9.21 -11.12 4.86
C MET A 252 9.41 -12.49 5.53
N LEU A 253 8.65 -13.51 5.12
CA LEU A 253 8.78 -14.87 5.67
C LEU A 253 10.18 -15.45 5.42
N THR A 254 10.70 -15.28 4.20
CA THR A 254 12.06 -15.73 3.84
C THR A 254 13.12 -15.06 4.73
N GLU A 255 12.99 -13.75 4.95
CA GLU A 255 13.95 -12.98 5.75
C GLU A 255 14.05 -13.43 7.21
N ILE A 256 12.94 -13.91 7.79
CA ILE A 256 12.89 -14.44 9.16
C ILE A 256 13.13 -15.95 9.22
N GLY A 257 13.52 -16.59 8.10
CA GLY A 257 13.84 -18.02 8.03
C GLY A 257 12.62 -18.95 7.99
N MET A 258 11.44 -18.43 7.68
CA MET A 258 10.23 -19.23 7.48
C MET A 258 10.05 -19.63 6.01
N ASN A 259 9.35 -20.75 5.76
CA ASN A 259 9.01 -21.18 4.41
C ASN A 259 7.97 -20.22 3.78
N PRO A 260 8.27 -19.57 2.63
CA PRO A 260 7.37 -18.63 1.97
C PRO A 260 6.36 -19.29 1.00
N GLU A 261 6.41 -20.60 0.77
CA GLU A 261 5.68 -21.30 -0.29
C GLU A 261 4.17 -21.03 -0.28
N LEU A 262 3.52 -21.03 0.89
CA LEU A 262 2.09 -20.73 0.97
C LEU A 262 1.78 -19.30 0.51
N ALA A 263 2.61 -18.32 0.90
CA ALA A 263 2.42 -16.94 0.49
C ALA A 263 2.63 -16.77 -1.03
N THR A 264 3.60 -17.48 -1.59
CA THR A 264 3.85 -17.55 -3.03
C THR A 264 2.66 -18.18 -3.77
N ALA A 265 2.13 -19.31 -3.31
CA ALA A 265 1.00 -19.97 -3.94
C ALA A 265 -0.28 -19.12 -3.91
N ILE A 266 -0.53 -18.42 -2.80
CA ILE A 266 -1.65 -17.46 -2.70
C ILE A 266 -1.50 -16.36 -3.76
N ALA A 267 -0.29 -15.81 -3.93
CA ALA A 267 -0.02 -14.79 -4.93
C ALA A 267 -0.26 -15.32 -6.36
N ASP A 268 0.16 -16.55 -6.66
CA ASP A 268 -0.05 -17.21 -7.96
C ASP A 268 -1.55 -17.33 -8.29
N ILE A 269 -2.37 -17.77 -7.32
CA ILE A 269 -3.83 -17.89 -7.49
C ILE A 269 -4.47 -16.52 -7.80
N GLN A 270 -4.06 -15.48 -7.07
CA GLN A 270 -4.59 -14.13 -7.24
C GLN A 270 -4.20 -13.53 -8.60
N GLU A 271 -2.97 -13.76 -9.03
CA GLU A 271 -2.48 -13.34 -10.34
C GLU A 271 -3.18 -14.09 -11.48
N ALA A 272 -3.37 -15.41 -11.35
CA ALA A 272 -4.06 -16.23 -12.33
C ALA A 272 -5.52 -15.77 -12.54
N LEU A 273 -6.26 -15.48 -11.47
CA LEU A 273 -7.60 -14.94 -11.58
C LEU A 273 -7.62 -13.52 -12.17
N ALA A 274 -6.66 -12.66 -11.80
CA ALA A 274 -6.54 -11.32 -12.37
C ALA A 274 -6.31 -11.34 -13.90
N ARG A 275 -5.55 -12.32 -14.41
CA ARG A 275 -5.29 -12.49 -15.85
C ARG A 275 -6.54 -12.82 -16.67
N LYS A 276 -7.59 -13.38 -16.06
CA LYS A 276 -8.89 -13.61 -16.73
C LYS A 276 -9.60 -12.30 -17.12
N GLY A 277 -9.11 -11.17 -16.61
CA GLY A 277 -9.23 -9.87 -17.26
C GLY A 277 -10.41 -9.00 -16.85
N ALA A 278 -10.46 -7.82 -17.46
CA ALA A 278 -11.39 -6.72 -17.17
C ALA A 278 -12.88 -7.06 -17.40
N SER A 279 -13.19 -8.15 -18.10
CA SER A 279 -14.57 -8.62 -18.30
C SER A 279 -15.26 -8.96 -16.98
N LEU A 280 -14.51 -9.42 -15.97
CA LEU A 280 -15.06 -9.73 -14.65
C LEU A 280 -15.39 -8.46 -13.85
N HIS A 281 -14.71 -7.34 -14.11
CA HIS A 281 -14.94 -6.09 -13.37
C HIS A 281 -16.32 -5.51 -13.68
N ALA A 282 -16.78 -5.65 -14.91
CA ALA A 282 -18.10 -5.19 -15.35
C ALA A 282 -19.26 -5.98 -14.70
N GLU A 283 -18.98 -7.16 -14.16
CA GLU A 283 -19.96 -8.05 -13.55
C GLU A 283 -19.99 -7.94 -12.01
N LEU A 284 -19.21 -7.03 -11.43
CA LEU A 284 -19.22 -6.77 -9.99
C LEU A 284 -20.46 -5.98 -9.57
N ASP A 285 -21.07 -6.37 -8.46
CA ASP A 285 -22.15 -5.60 -7.85
C ASP A 285 -21.63 -4.35 -7.11
N ALA A 286 -22.54 -3.50 -6.61
CA ALA A 286 -22.17 -2.29 -5.89
C ALA A 286 -21.37 -2.54 -4.59
N LYS A 287 -21.31 -3.78 -4.10
CA LYS A 287 -20.51 -4.21 -2.94
C LYS A 287 -19.18 -4.86 -3.35
N GLY A 288 -18.87 -4.90 -4.65
CA GLY A 288 -17.67 -5.55 -5.20
C GLY A 288 -17.75 -7.09 -5.19
N ARG A 289 -18.95 -7.66 -5.10
CA ARG A 289 -19.16 -9.11 -5.18
C ARG A 289 -19.28 -9.53 -6.64
N LEU A 290 -18.86 -10.75 -6.95
CA LEU A 290 -19.06 -11.38 -8.27
C LEU A 290 -20.16 -12.45 -8.17
N PRO A 291 -21.46 -12.10 -8.11
CA PRO A 291 -22.53 -13.07 -7.85
C PRO A 291 -22.64 -14.17 -8.92
N ARG A 292 -22.27 -13.83 -10.17
CA ARG A 292 -22.25 -14.76 -11.31
C ARG A 292 -20.91 -15.49 -11.48
N TRP A 293 -20.10 -15.60 -10.42
CA TRP A 293 -18.78 -16.26 -10.46
C TRP A 293 -18.86 -17.68 -11.02
N ARG A 294 -19.84 -18.48 -10.56
CA ARG A 294 -20.90 -18.96 -11.42
C ARG A 294 -20.51 -19.36 -12.85
N GLU A 295 -21.33 -18.83 -13.73
CA GLU A 295 -21.19 -18.80 -15.17
C GLU A 295 -19.83 -18.24 -15.64
N LEU A 296 -19.33 -17.19 -15.00
CA LEU A 296 -18.21 -16.39 -15.50
C LEU A 296 -16.84 -17.08 -15.39
N LEU A 297 -16.68 -17.99 -14.43
CA LEU A 297 -15.44 -18.74 -14.21
C LEU A 297 -15.55 -20.20 -14.65
N ALA A 298 -16.57 -20.53 -15.45
CA ALA A 298 -16.77 -21.86 -16.02
C ALA A 298 -15.92 -22.05 -17.29
N GLY A 299 -14.91 -22.91 -17.24
CA GLY A 299 -14.10 -23.27 -18.41
C GLY A 299 -12.88 -24.11 -18.07
N PRO A 300 -12.27 -24.80 -19.05
CA PRO A 300 -11.06 -25.61 -18.84
C PRO A 300 -9.83 -24.78 -18.43
N ASP A 301 -9.84 -23.46 -18.67
CA ASP A 301 -8.81 -22.51 -18.24
C ASP A 301 -9.02 -22.00 -16.80
N ALA A 302 -9.76 -22.76 -15.97
CA ALA A 302 -10.13 -22.33 -14.62
C ALA A 302 -9.03 -22.49 -13.56
N GLY A 303 -8.04 -23.37 -13.80
CA GLY A 303 -6.99 -23.77 -12.86
C GLY A 303 -5.73 -22.91 -12.90
#